data_AF-A0A800IEP1-F1
#
_entry.id   AF-A0A800IEP1-F1
#
_cell.length_a   1.000
_cell.length_b   1.000
_cell.length_c   1.000
_cell.angle_alpha   90.00
_cell.angle_beta   90.00
_cell.angle_gamma   90.00
#
_symmetry.space_group_name_H-M   'P 1'
#
loop_
_entity.id
_entity.type
_entity.pdbx_description
1 polymer ?
#
loop_
_entity_poly.entity_id
_entity_poly.type
_entity_poly.pdbx_seq_one_letter_code
_entity_poly.pdbx_strand_id
1 'polypeptide(L)'
;AQYYMNHRWLGGTLTNWKTVSQSISRLKNIDEQMEGGFEGLTKKERLGMERDQQKLQASLGGIREMGGVPDLLFVIDVKKEALAVAEANKLGIPVIGIVDTNSNPDGIDYVIPANDDALRAIEIYVSAMADACAAGKDDGTAVAGEFVEVAEVAEEAAAE
;
A
#
# COMPACT_ATOMS: atom_id res chain seq x y z
N ALA A 1 9.57 -7.16 0.30
CA ALA A 1 8.34 -7.80 0.82
C ALA A 1 7.17 -6.93 0.42
N GLN A 2 6.00 -7.50 0.13
CA GLN A 2 4.82 -6.71 -0.22
C GLN A 2 3.91 -6.51 1.00
N TYR A 3 3.29 -5.34 1.05
CA TYR A 3 2.48 -4.88 2.19
C TYR A 3 1.01 -4.77 1.77
N TYR A 4 0.11 -4.79 2.74
CA TYR A 4 -1.32 -4.78 2.46
C TYR A 4 -2.11 -4.00 3.50
N MET A 5 -3.30 -3.54 3.11
CA MET A 5 -4.35 -3.05 4.01
C MET A 5 -5.66 -3.70 3.58
N ASN A 6 -6.27 -4.47 4.48
CA ASN A 6 -7.52 -5.20 4.23
C ASN A 6 -8.66 -4.76 5.17
N HIS A 7 -8.37 -3.82 6.06
CA HIS A 7 -9.36 -3.11 6.85
C HIS A 7 -9.46 -1.67 6.32
N ARG A 8 -10.25 -0.85 7.01
CA ARG A 8 -10.47 0.55 6.64
C ARG A 8 -9.17 1.32 6.39
N TRP A 9 -9.06 1.93 5.22
CA TRP A 9 -8.06 2.94 4.91
C TRP A 9 -8.20 4.16 5.83
N LEU A 10 -7.14 4.52 6.55
CA LEU A 10 -7.14 5.71 7.39
C LEU A 10 -6.76 6.92 6.54
N GLY A 11 -7.56 7.98 6.56
CA GLY A 11 -7.20 9.21 5.85
C GLY A 11 -5.86 9.76 6.38
N GLY A 12 -4.94 10.06 5.47
CA GLY A 12 -3.57 10.44 5.79
C GLY A 12 -2.57 9.28 5.83
N THR A 13 -2.98 8.06 5.43
CA THR A 13 -2.09 6.88 5.46
C THR A 13 -0.82 7.11 4.65
N LEU A 14 -0.91 7.74 3.47
CA LEU A 14 0.26 8.03 2.64
C LEU A 14 0.70 9.49 2.81
N THR A 15 -0.26 10.41 2.74
CA THR A 15 0.01 11.85 2.73
C THR A 15 0.54 12.39 4.07
N ASN A 16 0.28 11.68 5.18
CA ASN A 16 0.81 12.00 6.51
C ASN A 16 1.58 10.81 7.13
N TRP A 17 2.54 10.27 6.37
CA TRP A 17 3.34 9.12 6.77
C TRP A 17 4.04 9.29 8.13
N LYS A 18 4.43 10.51 8.52
CA LYS A 18 5.08 10.77 9.81
C LYS A 18 4.17 10.42 10.99
N THR A 19 2.87 10.71 10.92
CA THR A 19 1.93 10.35 12.00
C THR A 19 1.57 8.87 11.96
N VAL A 20 1.48 8.28 10.76
CA VAL A 20 1.19 6.85 10.59
C VAL A 20 2.35 6.01 11.13
N SER A 21 3.59 6.37 10.82
CA SER A 21 4.78 5.70 11.35
C SER A 21 4.87 5.80 12.88
N GLN A 22 4.50 6.93 13.49
CA GLN A 22 4.37 7.03 14.95
C GLN A 22 3.31 6.07 15.52
N SER A 23 2.20 5.89 14.81
CA SER A 23 1.15 4.95 15.21
C SER A 23 1.59 3.49 15.07
N ILE A 24 2.40 3.18 14.05
CA ILE A 24 3.06 1.87 13.88
C ILE A 24 4.07 1.63 15.01
N SER A 25 4.90 2.62 15.35
CA SER A 25 5.83 2.50 16.48
C SER A 25 5.09 2.30 17.80
N ARG A 26 3.94 2.96 17.99
CA ARG A 26 3.07 2.71 19.16
C ARG A 26 2.56 1.26 19.19
N LEU A 27 2.14 0.71 18.05
CA LEU A 27 1.73 -0.70 17.95
C LEU A 27 2.88 -1.63 18.34
N LYS A 28 4.09 -1.40 17.80
CA LYS A 28 5.29 -2.19 18.15
C LYS A 28 5.58 -2.14 19.65
N ASN A 29 5.54 -0.96 20.25
CA ASN A 29 5.74 -0.79 21.70
C ASN A 29 4.68 -1.52 22.54
N ILE A 30 3.42 -1.52 22.10
CA ILE A 30 2.36 -2.25 22.82
C ILE A 30 2.64 -3.75 22.76
N ASP A 31 2.98 -4.30 21.60
CA ASP A 31 3.30 -5.74 21.48
C ASP A 31 4.50 -6.14 22.34
N GLU A 32 5.56 -5.33 22.38
CA GLU A 32 6.72 -5.57 23.26
C GLU A 32 6.32 -5.58 24.75
N GLN A 33 5.44 -4.66 25.16
CA GLN A 33 4.91 -4.65 26.53
C GLN A 33 4.02 -5.85 26.84
N MET A 34 3.28 -6.36 25.85
CA MET A 34 2.47 -7.57 25.99
C MET A 34 3.34 -8.81 26.16
N GLU A 35 4.46 -8.90 25.43
CA GLU A 35 5.43 -10.00 25.55
C GLU A 35 6.20 -9.97 26.87
N GLY A 36 6.58 -8.77 27.35
CA GLY A 36 7.32 -8.58 28.60
C GLY A 36 6.51 -8.82 29.88
N GLY A 37 5.19 -8.97 29.77
CA GLY A 37 4.29 -9.19 30.91
C GLY A 37 3.81 -7.89 31.56
N PHE A 38 2.50 -7.83 31.85
CA PHE A 38 1.83 -6.65 32.40
C PHE A 38 2.04 -6.47 33.91
N GLU A 39 3.29 -6.49 34.38
CA GLU A 39 3.59 -6.21 35.78
C GLU A 39 3.23 -4.75 36.11
N GLY A 40 2.33 -4.57 37.08
CA GLY A 40 1.93 -3.24 37.57
C GLY A 40 0.68 -2.62 36.93
N LEU A 41 0.07 -3.25 35.92
CA LEU A 41 -1.17 -2.73 35.31
C LEU A 41 -2.43 -3.30 35.96
N THR A 42 -3.43 -2.44 36.13
CA THR A 42 -4.77 -2.88 36.56
C THR A 42 -5.46 -3.64 35.43
N LYS A 43 -6.45 -4.50 35.77
CA LYS A 43 -7.27 -5.22 34.78
C LYS A 43 -7.93 -4.28 33.75
N LYS A 44 -8.28 -3.05 34.16
CA LYS A 44 -8.90 -2.05 33.29
C LYS A 44 -7.91 -1.50 32.27
N GLU A 45 -6.69 -1.18 32.71
CA GLU A 45 -5.63 -0.68 31.83
C GLU A 45 -5.17 -1.74 30.84
N ARG A 46 -5.03 -3.00 31.31
CA ARG A 46 -4.73 -4.13 30.43
C ARG A 46 -5.78 -4.30 29.33
N LEU A 47 -7.06 -4.28 29.70
CA LEU A 47 -8.15 -4.39 28.72
C LEU A 47 -8.17 -3.20 27.74
N GLY A 48 -7.81 -2.00 28.20
CA GLY A 48 -7.64 -0.83 27.33
C GLY A 48 -6.52 -1.03 26.31
N MET A 49 -5.37 -1.51 26.78
CA MET A 49 -4.21 -1.77 25.94
C MET A 49 -4.48 -2.87 24.90
N GLU A 50 -5.11 -3.98 25.29
CA GLU A 50 -5.53 -5.05 24.36
C GLU A 50 -6.48 -4.53 23.27
N ARG A 51 -7.43 -3.66 23.63
CA ARG A 51 -8.36 -3.06 22.65
C ARG A 51 -7.65 -2.10 21.69
N ASP A 52 -6.70 -1.32 22.19
CA ASP A 52 -5.92 -0.41 21.36
C ASP A 52 -5.00 -1.20 20.42
N GLN A 53 -4.36 -2.26 20.91
CA GLN A 53 -3.55 -3.18 20.13
C GLN A 53 -4.37 -3.82 19.01
N GLN A 54 -5.54 -4.38 19.30
CA GLN A 54 -6.41 -5.01 18.30
C GLN A 54 -6.83 -4.03 17.21
N LYS A 55 -7.20 -2.79 17.57
CA LYS A 55 -7.58 -1.76 16.59
C LYS A 55 -6.41 -1.37 15.69
N LEU A 56 -5.24 -1.12 16.30
CA LEU A 56 -4.05 -0.74 15.55
C LEU A 56 -3.56 -1.89 14.67
N GLN A 57 -3.57 -3.12 15.16
CA GLN A 57 -3.18 -4.32 14.41
C GLN A 57 -4.10 -4.55 13.21
N ALA A 58 -5.41 -4.38 13.38
CA ALA A 58 -6.37 -4.51 12.28
C ALA A 58 -6.11 -3.49 11.16
N SER A 59 -5.86 -2.22 11.51
CA SER A 59 -5.66 -1.16 10.52
C SER A 59 -4.24 -1.06 9.95
N LEU A 60 -3.21 -1.27 10.77
CA LEU A 60 -1.81 -0.97 10.43
C LEU A 60 -0.92 -2.22 10.35
N GLY A 61 -1.42 -3.40 10.74
CA GLY A 61 -0.62 -4.62 10.82
C GLY A 61 0.05 -4.99 9.49
N GLY A 62 -0.67 -4.85 8.37
CA GLY A 62 -0.13 -5.18 7.05
C GLY A 62 0.87 -4.18 6.49
N ILE A 63 1.00 -2.99 7.10
CA ILE A 63 2.00 -1.95 6.74
C ILE A 63 3.04 -1.73 7.86
N ARG A 64 3.05 -2.57 8.90
CA ARG A 64 3.88 -2.43 10.09
C ARG A 64 5.38 -2.39 9.78
N GLU A 65 5.81 -3.16 8.78
CA GLU A 65 7.21 -3.28 8.39
C GLU A 65 7.59 -2.38 7.19
N MET A 66 6.70 -1.48 6.77
CA MET A 66 7.02 -0.48 5.77
C MET A 66 8.04 0.53 6.31
N GLY A 67 9.14 0.72 5.57
CA GLY A 67 10.16 1.72 5.88
C GLY A 67 9.82 3.13 5.36
N GLY A 68 8.76 3.28 4.56
CA GLY A 68 8.42 4.51 3.87
C GLY A 68 7.10 4.39 3.11
N VAL A 69 6.76 5.43 2.35
CA VAL A 69 5.66 5.37 1.39
C VAL A 69 5.98 4.39 0.26
N PRO A 70 4.99 3.70 -0.31
CA PRO A 70 5.21 2.75 -1.39
C PRO A 70 5.44 3.46 -2.72
N ASP A 71 6.16 2.80 -3.63
CA ASP A 71 6.39 3.28 -5.00
C ASP A 71 5.27 2.91 -5.97
N LEU A 72 4.36 2.01 -5.59
CA LEU A 72 3.21 1.59 -6.38
C LEU A 72 2.07 1.11 -5.48
N LEU A 73 0.83 1.38 -5.89
CA LEU A 73 -0.38 0.98 -5.19
C LEU A 73 -1.24 0.06 -6.07
N PHE A 74 -1.67 -1.09 -5.52
CA PHE A 74 -2.69 -1.94 -6.15
C PHE A 74 -3.99 -1.85 -5.36
N VAL A 75 -5.09 -1.50 -6.03
CA VAL A 75 -6.40 -1.22 -5.41
C VAL A 75 -7.49 -2.08 -6.03
N ILE A 76 -8.33 -2.61 -5.15
CA ILE A 76 -9.55 -3.34 -5.51
C ILE A 76 -10.73 -2.47 -5.09
N ASP A 77 -11.71 -2.30 -5.97
CA ASP A 77 -12.85 -1.39 -5.78
C ASP A 77 -12.38 0.06 -5.56
N VAL A 78 -12.06 0.72 -6.67
CA VAL A 78 -11.53 2.10 -6.68
C VAL A 78 -12.54 3.13 -6.16
N LYS A 79 -13.84 2.82 -6.24
CA LYS A 79 -14.90 3.69 -5.73
C LYS A 79 -14.94 3.68 -4.21
N LYS A 80 -14.79 2.51 -3.60
CA LYS A 80 -14.77 2.36 -2.15
C LYS A 80 -13.46 2.86 -1.54
N GLU A 81 -12.34 2.63 -2.23
CA GLU A 81 -11.01 3.05 -1.79
C GLU A 81 -10.55 4.38 -2.42
N ALA A 82 -11.50 5.27 -2.72
CA ALA A 82 -11.24 6.57 -3.35
C ALA A 82 -10.26 7.45 -2.56
N LEU A 83 -10.20 7.30 -1.23
CA LEU A 83 -9.22 8.01 -0.39
C LEU A 83 -7.79 7.53 -0.65
N ALA A 84 -7.58 6.22 -0.83
CA ALA A 84 -6.27 5.67 -1.13
C ALA A 84 -5.77 6.18 -2.48
N VAL A 85 -6.64 6.16 -3.50
CA VAL A 85 -6.37 6.67 -4.84
C VAL A 85 -6.06 8.18 -4.80
N ALA A 86 -6.86 8.97 -4.10
CA ALA A 86 -6.64 10.42 -3.98
C ALA A 86 -5.32 10.76 -3.29
N GLU A 87 -4.94 10.01 -2.25
CA GLU A 87 -3.67 10.19 -1.55
C GLU A 87 -2.47 9.78 -2.40
N ALA A 88 -2.57 8.65 -3.11
CA ALA A 88 -1.53 8.20 -4.04
C ALA A 88 -1.29 9.21 -5.16
N ASN A 89 -2.36 9.70 -5.78
CA ASN A 89 -2.31 10.73 -6.83
C ASN A 89 -1.66 12.03 -6.35
N LYS A 90 -1.93 12.43 -5.10
CA LYS A 90 -1.31 13.63 -4.52
C LYS A 90 0.20 13.51 -4.33
N LEU A 91 0.69 12.29 -4.11
CA LEU A 91 2.11 12.00 -3.96
C LEU A 91 2.79 11.58 -5.27
N GLY A 92 2.03 11.41 -6.36
CA GLY A 92 2.53 10.91 -7.63
C GLY A 92 2.86 9.41 -7.61
N ILE A 93 2.24 8.65 -6.71
CA ILE A 93 2.42 7.19 -6.63
C ILE A 93 1.50 6.56 -7.70
N PRO A 94 2.03 5.77 -8.64
CA PRO A 94 1.23 5.12 -9.66
C PRO A 94 0.24 4.12 -9.07
N VAL A 95 -0.99 4.14 -9.58
CA VAL A 95 -2.10 3.29 -9.11
C VAL A 95 -2.50 2.29 -10.19
N ILE A 96 -2.49 1.01 -9.81
CA ILE A 96 -3.14 -0.07 -10.55
C ILE A 96 -4.48 -0.34 -9.88
N GLY A 97 -5.59 -0.18 -10.61
CA GLY A 97 -6.94 -0.25 -10.04
C GLY A 97 -7.86 -1.23 -10.78
N ILE A 98 -8.57 -2.08 -10.04
CA ILE A 98 -9.72 -2.82 -10.56
C ILE A 98 -10.92 -1.86 -10.64
N VAL A 99 -11.47 -1.70 -11.84
CA VAL A 99 -12.60 -0.78 -12.11
C VAL A 99 -13.80 -1.58 -12.58
N ASP A 100 -14.86 -1.59 -11.77
CA ASP A 100 -16.17 -2.12 -12.17
C ASP A 100 -17.03 -1.04 -12.86
N THR A 101 -18.16 -1.46 -13.44
CA THR A 101 -19.15 -0.64 -14.15
C THR A 101 -19.60 0.63 -13.42
N ASN A 102 -19.54 0.65 -12.09
CA ASN A 102 -20.04 1.75 -11.27
C ASN A 102 -18.94 2.72 -10.78
N SER A 103 -17.70 2.51 -11.23
CA SER A 103 -16.49 3.18 -10.78
C SER A 103 -15.94 4.13 -11.85
N ASN A 104 -15.34 5.26 -11.43
CA ASN A 104 -14.70 6.20 -12.35
C ASN A 104 -13.22 5.79 -12.54
N PRO A 105 -12.74 5.54 -13.77
CA PRO A 105 -11.33 5.23 -14.04
C PRO A 105 -10.38 6.44 -13.88
N ASP A 106 -10.91 7.67 -13.71
CA ASP A 106 -10.10 8.88 -13.60
C ASP A 106 -9.12 8.82 -12.41
N GLY A 107 -7.85 9.14 -12.67
CA GLY A 107 -6.80 9.14 -11.66
C GLY A 107 -6.25 7.76 -11.33
N ILE A 108 -6.42 6.78 -12.23
CA ILE A 108 -5.78 5.47 -12.17
C ILE A 108 -4.88 5.34 -13.39
N ASP A 109 -3.59 5.04 -13.17
CA ASP A 109 -2.61 4.93 -14.25
C ASP A 109 -2.78 3.63 -15.04
N TYR A 110 -3.08 2.53 -14.34
CA TYR A 110 -3.28 1.22 -14.95
C TYR A 110 -4.64 0.65 -14.56
N VAL A 111 -5.61 0.82 -15.45
CA VAL A 111 -6.98 0.38 -15.26
C VAL A 111 -7.14 -1.08 -15.70
N ILE A 112 -7.66 -1.91 -14.80
CA ILE A 112 -8.07 -3.29 -15.10
C ILE A 112 -9.61 -3.34 -15.01
N PRO A 113 -10.33 -3.37 -16.15
CA PRO A 113 -11.79 -3.44 -16.14
C PRO A 113 -12.23 -4.84 -15.68
N ALA A 114 -12.85 -4.94 -14.51
CA ALA A 114 -13.19 -6.22 -13.91
C ALA A 114 -14.25 -6.08 -12.80
N ASN A 115 -14.93 -7.19 -12.50
CA ASN A 115 -15.88 -7.26 -11.38
C ASN A 115 -15.14 -7.26 -10.04
N ASP A 116 -15.46 -6.32 -9.15
CA ASP A 116 -14.88 -6.14 -7.82
C ASP A 116 -15.76 -6.65 -6.66
N ASP A 117 -17.02 -7.03 -6.90
CA ASP A 117 -17.94 -7.55 -5.87
C ASP A 117 -17.74 -9.05 -5.58
N ALA A 118 -17.22 -9.81 -6.54
CA ALA A 118 -17.15 -11.26 -6.43
C ALA A 118 -15.84 -11.74 -5.78
N LEU A 119 -15.95 -12.44 -4.64
CA LEU A 119 -14.79 -13.00 -3.92
C LEU A 119 -13.87 -13.83 -4.84
N ARG A 120 -14.44 -14.72 -5.66
CA ARG A 120 -13.66 -15.53 -6.61
C ARG A 120 -12.88 -14.70 -7.62
N ALA A 121 -13.43 -13.54 -8.01
CA ALA A 121 -12.78 -12.64 -8.96
C ALA A 121 -11.63 -11.90 -8.28
N ILE A 122 -11.86 -11.37 -7.08
CA ILE A 122 -10.84 -10.76 -6.21
C ILE A 122 -9.68 -11.72 -6.00
N GLU A 123 -9.96 -12.99 -5.65
CA GLU A 123 -8.94 -14.02 -5.45
C GLU A 123 -8.08 -14.22 -6.70
N ILE A 124 -8.66 -14.23 -7.90
CA ILE A 124 -7.93 -14.34 -9.16
C ILE A 124 -7.00 -13.14 -9.35
N TYR A 125 -7.49 -11.92 -9.15
CA TYR A 125 -6.68 -10.72 -9.38
C TYR A 125 -5.53 -10.60 -8.38
N VAL A 126 -5.80 -10.85 -7.10
CA VAL A 126 -4.78 -10.81 -6.05
C VAL A 126 -3.74 -11.91 -6.27
N SER A 127 -4.16 -13.12 -6.64
CA SER A 127 -3.22 -14.22 -6.93
C SER A 127 -2.36 -13.90 -8.14
N ALA A 128 -2.96 -13.42 -9.24
CA ALA A 128 -2.21 -13.03 -10.42
C ALA A 128 -1.21 -11.89 -10.14
N MET A 129 -1.61 -10.89 -9.33
CA MET A 129 -0.72 -9.80 -8.93
C MET A 129 0.40 -10.30 -8.01
N ALA A 130 0.11 -11.22 -7.09
CA ALA A 130 1.11 -11.82 -6.22
C ALA A 130 2.14 -12.64 -7.02
N ASP A 131 1.68 -13.43 -7.99
CA ASP A 131 2.54 -14.19 -8.89
C ASP A 131 3.42 -13.27 -9.74
N ALA A 132 2.86 -12.17 -10.28
CA ALA A 132 3.61 -11.17 -11.01
C ALA A 132 4.68 -10.47 -10.14
N CYS A 133 4.34 -10.13 -8.90
CA CYS A 133 5.30 -9.58 -7.93
C CYS A 133 6.41 -10.56 -7.58
N ALA A 134 6.10 -11.85 -7.47
CA ALA A 134 7.07 -12.90 -7.16
C ALA A 134 8.02 -13.11 -8.35
N ALA A 135 7.48 -13.27 -9.56
CA ALA A 135 8.27 -13.40 -10.79
C ALA A 135 9.19 -12.19 -11.00
N GLY A 136 8.66 -10.96 -10.87
CA GLY A 136 9.46 -9.75 -11.00
C GLY A 136 10.54 -9.60 -9.93
N LYS A 137 10.38 -10.21 -8.75
CA LYS A 137 11.41 -10.22 -7.70
C LYS A 137 12.56 -11.17 -8.03
N ASP A 138 12.24 -12.31 -8.63
CA ASP A 138 13.23 -13.29 -9.08
C ASP A 138 13.98 -12.73 -10.30
N ASP A 139 13.26 -12.16 -11.27
CA ASP A 139 13.81 -11.54 -12.49
C ASP A 139 14.56 -10.23 -12.19
N GLY A 140 14.14 -9.45 -11.19
CA GLY A 140 14.80 -8.20 -10.79
C GLY A 140 16.23 -8.38 -10.28
N THR A 141 16.64 -9.60 -9.94
CA THR A 141 18.06 -9.92 -9.71
C THR A 141 18.89 -9.96 -11.00
N ALA A 142 18.26 -10.13 -12.16
CA ALA A 142 18.89 -10.14 -13.48
C ALA A 142 18.82 -8.78 -14.22
N VAL A 143 17.84 -7.92 -13.93
CA VAL A 143 17.56 -6.68 -14.71
C VAL A 143 18.20 -5.41 -14.11
N ALA A 144 19.09 -5.51 -13.13
CA ALA A 144 19.84 -4.35 -12.60
C ALA A 144 20.82 -3.70 -13.61
N GLY A 145 20.79 -4.10 -14.89
CA GLY A 145 21.75 -3.70 -15.93
C GLY A 145 21.20 -2.90 -17.11
N GLU A 146 19.90 -2.61 -17.22
CA GLU A 146 19.35 -1.93 -18.42
C GLU A 146 18.41 -0.78 -18.06
N PHE A 147 18.96 0.29 -17.50
CA PHE A 147 18.39 1.63 -17.66
C PHE A 147 19.05 2.25 -18.91
N VAL A 148 18.35 2.21 -20.05
CA VAL A 148 18.76 2.98 -21.22
C VAL A 148 18.25 4.41 -21.03
N GLU A 149 19.15 5.32 -20.63
CA GLU A 149 18.91 6.76 -20.74
C GLU A 149 18.75 7.11 -22.23
N VAL A 150 17.57 7.56 -22.62
CA VAL A 150 17.37 8.18 -23.94
C VAL A 150 18.02 9.55 -23.88
N ALA A 151 19.23 9.67 -24.44
CA ALA A 151 19.89 10.94 -24.63
C ALA A 151 19.04 11.86 -25.53
N GLU A 152 18.70 13.05 -25.03
CA GLU A 152 18.19 14.15 -25.83
C GLU A 152 19.14 14.42 -26.99
N VAL A 153 18.65 14.25 -28.21
CA VAL A 153 19.38 14.70 -29.41
C VAL A 153 19.15 16.19 -29.54
N ALA A 154 20.21 16.96 -29.29
CA ALA A 154 20.30 18.38 -29.57
C ALA A 154 19.94 18.67 -31.04
N GLU A 155 18.84 19.40 -31.25
CA GLU A 155 18.52 20.00 -32.53
C GLU A 155 19.22 21.36 -32.62
N GLU A 156 20.42 21.38 -33.21
CA GLU A 156 20.96 22.60 -33.81
C GLU A 156 21.90 22.26 -34.99
N ALA A 157 21.69 22.98 -36.09
CA ALA A 157 22.54 23.14 -37.28
C ALA A 157 22.42 22.13 -38.45
N ALA A 158 21.59 22.49 -39.43
CA ALA A 158 22.08 22.67 -40.81
C ALA A 158 21.12 23.60 -41.57
N ALA A 159 21.52 24.86 -41.68
CA ALA A 159 21.09 25.74 -42.74
C ALA A 159 21.77 25.27 -44.05
N GLU A 160 20.98 25.07 -45.09
CA GLU A 160 21.36 25.26 -46.49
C GLU A 160 20.18 25.91 -47.23
#